data_AF-A0A1I5W2C3-F1
#
_entry.id   AF-A0A1I5W2C3-F1
#
_cell.length_a   1.000
_cell.length_b   1.000
_cell.length_c   1.000
_cell.angle_alpha   90.00
_cell.angle_beta   90.00
_cell.angle_gamma   90.00
#
_symmetry.space_group_name_H-M   'P 1'
#
loop_
_entity.id
_entity.type
_entity.pdbx_description
1 polymer ?
#
loop_
_entity_poly.entity_id
_entity_poly.type
_entity_poly.pdbx_seq_one_letter_code
_entity_poly.pdbx_strand_id
1 'polypeptide(L)' 'MDLKVGRKTLLDPDAVEYQWIRTLASDGSTDEMINHSIRRCLGGNEDTADKIRRVALGIAPMAELLRSLPTHY' A
#
# COMPACT_ATOMS: atom_id res chain seq x y z
N MET A 1 -5.42 5.68 12.56
CA MET A 1 -6.42 5.08 11.65
C MET A 1 -5.91 3.71 11.29
N ASP A 2 -6.71 2.68 11.56
CA ASP A 2 -6.36 1.30 11.26
C ASP A 2 -6.37 1.02 9.76
N LEU A 3 -5.62 -0.01 9.35
CA LEU A 3 -5.64 -0.52 7.99
C LEU A 3 -6.91 -1.37 7.80
N LYS A 4 -7.61 -1.16 6.69
CA LYS A 4 -8.80 -1.94 6.31
C LYS A 4 -8.45 -3.25 5.61
N VAL A 5 -7.19 -3.42 5.20
CA VAL A 5 -6.68 -4.66 4.58
C VAL A 5 -5.95 -5.51 5.62
N GLY A 6 -6.06 -6.84 5.47
CA GLY A 6 -5.40 -7.79 6.37
C GLY A 6 -3.99 -8.18 5.92
N ARG A 7 -3.25 -8.88 6.79
CA ARG A 7 -1.90 -9.39 6.51
C ARG A 7 -1.80 -10.20 5.23
N LYS A 8 -2.82 -11.00 4.92
CA LYS A 8 -2.85 -11.84 3.71
C LYS A 8 -2.74 -11.00 2.45
N THR A 9 -3.48 -9.88 2.37
CA THR A 9 -3.40 -8.91 1.28
C THR A 9 -2.02 -8.28 1.20
N LEU A 10 -1.44 -7.89 2.34
CA LEU A 10 -0.15 -7.22 2.37
C LEU A 10 1.02 -8.11 1.94
N LEU A 11 0.90 -9.42 2.18
CA LEU A 11 1.87 -10.45 1.82
C LEU A 11 1.68 -11.01 0.41
N ASP A 12 0.59 -10.65 -0.25
CA ASP A 12 0.25 -11.14 -1.57
C ASP A 12 0.55 -10.05 -2.62
N PRO A 13 1.68 -10.12 -3.35
CA PRO A 13 2.04 -9.11 -4.36
C PRO A 13 1.04 -9.03 -5.52
N ASP A 14 0.24 -10.09 -5.71
CA ASP A 14 -0.80 -10.20 -6.73
C ASP A 14 -2.18 -9.79 -6.24
N ALA A 15 -2.29 -9.32 -4.98
CA ALA A 15 -3.52 -8.80 -4.43
C ALA A 15 -4.11 -7.67 -5.31
N VAL A 16 -5.44 -7.64 -5.38
CA VAL A 16 -6.18 -6.67 -6.21
C VAL A 16 -5.85 -5.22 -5.82
N GLU A 17 -5.53 -4.98 -4.55
CA GLU A 17 -5.11 -3.68 -4.02
C GLU A 17 -3.79 -3.21 -4.62
N TYR A 18 -2.81 -4.11 -4.78
CA TYR A 18 -1.54 -3.78 -5.42
C TYR A 18 -1.67 -3.64 -6.93
N GLN A 19 -2.50 -4.46 -7.57
CA GLN A 19 -2.82 -4.30 -8.99
C GLN A 19 -3.47 -2.93 -9.25
N TRP A 20 -4.45 -2.55 -8.42
CA TRP A 20 -5.11 -1.25 -8.50
C TRP A 20 -4.13 -0.08 -8.36
N ILE A 21 -3.17 -0.15 -7.42
CA ILE A 21 -2.14 0.88 -7.26
C ILE A 21 -1.24 0.97 -8.51
N ARG A 22 -0.84 -0.18 -9.08
CA ARG A 22 -0.06 -0.21 -10.32
C ARG A 22 -0.82 0.42 -11.49
N THR A 23 -2.13 0.19 -11.59
CA THR A 23 -2.99 0.85 -12.57
C THR A 23 -2.99 2.37 -12.38
N LEU A 24 -3.20 2.86 -11.16
CA LEU A 24 -3.19 4.31 -10.90
C LEU A 24 -1.87 4.98 -11.29
N ALA A 25 -0.73 4.33 -11.01
CA ALA A 25 0.57 4.82 -11.41
C ALA A 25 0.77 4.79 -12.93
N SER A 26 0.29 3.74 -13.60
CA SER A 26 0.36 3.60 -15.06
C SER A 26 -0.53 4.62 -15.78
N ASP A 27 -1.64 5.00 -15.16
CA ASP A 27 -2.57 6.05 -15.62
C ASP A 27 -2.01 7.47 -15.39
N GLY A 28 -0.83 7.61 -14.78
CA GLY A 28 -0.16 8.90 -14.56
C GLY A 28 -0.59 9.64 -13.30
N SER A 29 -1.23 8.96 -12.34
CA SER A 29 -1.53 9.56 -11.03
C SER A 29 -0.23 9.90 -10.29
N THR A 30 -0.18 11.05 -9.62
CA THR A 30 0.99 11.42 -8.81
C THR A 30 1.07 10.57 -7.54
N ASP A 31 2.26 10.54 -6.94
CA ASP A 31 2.52 9.87 -5.67
C ASP A 31 1.56 10.35 -4.57
N GLU A 32 1.27 11.65 -4.49
CA GLU A 32 0.33 12.18 -3.50
C GLU A 32 -1.10 11.72 -3.76
N MET A 33 -1.53 11.67 -5.03
CA MET A 33 -2.87 11.20 -5.41
C MET A 33 -3.06 9.72 -5.09
N ILE A 34 -2.05 8.90 -5.37
CA ILE A 34 -2.05 7.47 -5.06
C ILE A 34 -2.06 7.28 -3.54
N ASN A 35 -1.17 7.96 -2.80
CA ASN A 35 -1.12 7.87 -1.34
C ASN A 35 -2.43 8.34 -0.69
N HIS A 36 -3.05 9.40 -1.21
CA HIS A 36 -4.37 9.84 -0.76
C HIS A 36 -5.44 8.76 -0.98
N SER A 37 -5.44 8.15 -2.16
CA SER A 37 -6.37 7.08 -2.52
C SER A 37 -6.19 5.84 -1.65
N ILE A 38 -4.94 5.45 -1.37
CA ILE A 38 -4.61 4.35 -0.45
C ILE A 38 -5.16 4.65 0.94
N ARG A 39 -4.92 5.83 1.51
CA ARG A 39 -5.46 6.18 2.84
C ARG A 39 -6.98 6.13 2.88
N ARG A 40 -7.65 6.59 1.81
CA ARG A 40 -9.11 6.60 1.73
C ARG A 40 -9.68 5.18 1.65
N CYS A 41 -9.09 4.33 0.80
CA CYS A 41 -9.61 3.00 0.49
C CYS A 41 -9.10 1.92 1.44
N LEU A 42 -7.79 1.89 1.71
CA LEU A 42 -7.09 0.87 2.50
C LEU A 42 -6.83 1.32 3.95
N GLY A 43 -7.01 2.59 4.28
CA GLY A 43 -6.75 3.13 5.62
C GLY A 43 -5.27 3.38 5.89
N GLY A 44 -4.90 3.41 7.18
CA GLY A 44 -3.53 3.71 7.62
C GLY A 44 -3.18 5.19 7.68
N ASN A 45 -1.90 5.48 7.85
CA ASN A 45 -1.34 6.83 7.90
C ASN A 45 -0.53 7.13 6.61
N GLU A 46 0.07 8.33 6.52
CA GLU A 46 0.83 8.74 5.35
C GLU A 46 2.04 7.84 5.06
N ASP A 47 2.78 7.46 6.10
CA ASP A 47 3.94 6.58 6.00
C ASP A 47 3.54 5.17 5.52
N THR A 48 2.44 4.63 6.04
CA THR A 48 1.95 3.32 5.60
C THR A 48 1.46 3.35 4.15
N ALA A 49 0.75 4.41 3.76
CA ALA A 49 0.29 4.56 2.39
C ALA A 49 1.45 4.65 1.39
N ASP A 50 2.48 5.41 1.75
CA ASP A 50 3.70 5.52 0.93
C ASP A 50 4.42 4.18 0.80
N LYS A 51 4.55 3.42 1.90
CA LYS A 51 5.16 2.09 1.88
C LYS A 51 4.35 1.10 1.05
N ILE A 52 3.02 1.09 1.17
CA ILE A 52 2.13 0.25 0.34
C ILE A 52 2.34 0.59 -1.14
N ARG A 53 2.38 1.88 -1.50
CA ARG A 53 2.64 2.32 -2.88
C ARG A 53 4.01 1.83 -3.37
N ARG A 54 5.07 2.06 -2.60
CA ARG A 54 6.44 1.65 -2.97
C ARG A 54 6.56 0.14 -3.13
N VAL A 55 5.87 -0.65 -2.30
CA VAL A 55 5.79 -2.12 -2.44
C VAL A 55 5.03 -2.50 -3.71
N ALA A 56 3.87 -1.91 -3.97
CA ALA A 56 3.06 -2.20 -5.15
C ALA A 56 3.79 -1.93 -6.48
N LEU A 57 4.64 -0.90 -6.49
CA LEU A 57 5.48 -0.49 -7.62
C LEU A 57 6.81 -1.24 -7.71
N GLY A 58 7.11 -2.16 -6.78
CA GLY A 58 8.38 -2.90 -6.75
C GLY A 58 9.60 -2.06 -6.37
N ILE A 59 9.39 -0.86 -5.81
CA ILE A 59 10.45 0.06 -5.35
C ILE A 59 10.99 -0.38 -3.99
N ALA A 60 10.15 -0.96 -3.14
CA ALA A 60 10.50 -1.43 -1.81
C ALA A 60 10.07 -2.88 -1.58
N PRO A 61 10.81 -3.66 -0.76
CA PRO A 61 10.40 -5.01 -0.41
C PRO A 61 9.24 -5.00 0.59
N MET A 62 8.35 -6.00 0.53
CA MET A 62 7.25 -6.20 1.48
C MET A 62 7.71 -6.19 2.94
N ALA A 63 8.92 -6.67 3.22
CA ALA A 63 9.51 -6.67 4.56
C ALA A 63 9.63 -5.27 5.18
N GLU A 64 9.82 -4.22 4.38
CA GLU A 64 9.87 -2.83 4.86
C GLU A 64 8.50 -2.37 5.35
N LEU A 65 7.44 -2.69 4.61
CA LEU A 65 6.06 -2.42 5.00
C LEU A 65 5.69 -3.18 6.28
N LEU A 66 5.98 -4.48 6.35
CA LEU A 66 5.65 -5.30 7.53
C LEU A 66 6.34 -4.82 8.81
N ARG A 67 7.57 -4.31 8.72
CA ARG A 67 8.30 -3.77 9.87
C ARG A 67 7.66 -2.50 10.44
N SER A 68 6.91 -1.77 9.61
CA SER A 68 6.20 -0.56 10.03
C SER A 68 4.85 -0.83 10.69
N LEU A 69 4.35 -2.07 10.60
CA LEU A 69 3.06 -2.45 11.15
C LEU A 69 3.20 -2.97 12.58
N PRO A 70 2.16 -2.79 13.42
CA PRO A 70 2.13 -3.38 14.76
C PRO A 70 2.28 -4.91 14.70
N THR A 71 2.89 -5.50 15.73
CA THR A 71 3.19 -6.95 15.82
C THR A 71 1.96 -7.88 15.68
N HIS A 72 0.75 -7.33 15.84
CA HIS A 72 -0.53 -8.05 15.77
C HIS A 72 -1.23 -8.00 14.41
N TYR A 73 -0.62 -7.42 13.37
CA TYR A 73 -1.17 -7.42 12.01
C TYR A 73 -0.95 -8.75 11.30
#